data_AF-A0A349XZ04-F1
#
_entry.id   AF-A0A349XZ04-F1
#
_cell.length_a   1.000
_cell.length_b   1.000
_cell.length_c   1.000
_cell.angle_alpha   90.00
_cell.angle_beta   90.00
_cell.angle_gamma   90.00
#
_symmetry.space_group_name_H-M   'P 1'
#
loop_
_entity.id
_entity.type
_entity.pdbx_description
1 polymer ?
#
loop_
_entity_poly.entity_id
_entity_poly.type
_entity_poly.pdbx_seq_one_letter_code
_entity_poly.pdbx_strand_id
1 'polypeptide(L)'
;MTSKRQIPAAFSKGYVLCSPSGKLQPKTWSETAVKAIASKYRKSETWEKAQRRGWSVQLVYVRFFVPVFKATFTTKEISEAYDAEDV
;
A
#
# COMPACT_ATOMS: atom_id res chain seq x y z
N MET A 1 20.54 -4.94 -23.96
CA MET A 1 19.57 -5.78 -23.22
C MET A 1 19.20 -5.10 -21.90
N THR A 2 18.10 -4.34 -21.87
CA THR A 2 17.61 -3.76 -20.60
C THR A 2 16.89 -4.85 -19.81
N SER A 3 17.60 -5.46 -18.87
CA SER A 3 16.99 -6.31 -17.85
C SER A 3 15.89 -5.49 -17.16
N LYS A 4 14.62 -5.80 -17.45
CA LYS A 4 13.48 -5.30 -16.67
C LYS A 4 13.63 -5.90 -15.27
N ARG A 5 14.32 -5.20 -14.38
CA ARG A 5 14.43 -5.60 -12.97
C ARG A 5 13.01 -5.64 -12.40
N GLN A 6 12.46 -6.83 -12.29
CA GLN A 6 11.21 -7.07 -11.58
C GLN A 6 11.51 -6.95 -10.08
N ILE A 7 11.01 -5.89 -9.45
CA ILE A 7 11.08 -5.77 -7.99
C ILE A 7 10.13 -6.84 -7.42
N PRO A 8 10.63 -7.84 -6.67
CA PRO A 8 9.77 -8.86 -6.10
C PRO A 8 8.84 -8.24 -5.06
N ALA A 9 7.67 -8.87 -4.86
CA ALA A 9 6.77 -8.46 -3.80
C ALA A 9 7.42 -8.72 -2.43
N ALA A 10 7.25 -7.78 -1.51
CA ALA A 10 7.68 -7.94 -0.12
C ALA A 10 6.47 -8.07 0.79
N PHE A 11 6.64 -8.73 1.93
CA PHE A 11 5.59 -8.92 2.91
C PHE A 11 6.06 -8.40 4.27
N SER A 12 5.12 -7.86 5.04
CA SER A 12 5.37 -7.54 6.45
C SER A 12 4.21 -7.95 7.31
N LYS A 13 4.50 -8.26 8.57
CA LYS A 13 3.53 -8.56 9.61
C LYS A 13 3.31 -7.31 10.45
N GLY A 14 2.07 -7.04 10.83
CA GLY A 14 1.76 -5.93 11.70
C GLY A 14 0.34 -5.98 12.24
N TYR A 15 -0.15 -4.84 12.70
CA TYR A 15 -1.43 -4.70 13.35
C TYR A 15 -2.23 -3.57 12.71
N VAL A 16 -3.55 -3.73 12.65
CA VAL A 16 -4.47 -2.73 12.11
C VAL A 16 -5.73 -2.67 12.96
N LEU A 17 -6.40 -1.52 12.99
CA LEU A 17 -7.70 -1.42 13.62
C LEU A 17 -8.77 -2.06 12.74
N CYS A 18 -9.70 -2.76 13.37
CA CYS A 18 -10.90 -3.30 12.75
C CYS A 18 -12.12 -2.60 13.36
N SER A 19 -12.98 -2.09 12.49
CA SER A 19 -14.23 -1.46 12.92
C SER A 19 -15.21 -2.51 13.46
N PRO A 20 -16.25 -2.09 14.20
CA PRO A 20 -17.30 -2.99 14.68
C PRO A 20 -18.04 -3.73 13.56
N SER A 21 -18.04 -3.16 12.35
CA SER A 21 -18.57 -3.79 11.14
C SER A 21 -17.62 -4.81 10.49
N GLY A 22 -16.50 -5.15 11.13
CA GLY A 22 -15.52 -6.10 10.60
C GLY A 22 -14.57 -5.52 9.54
N LYS A 23 -14.55 -4.20 9.33
CA LYS A 23 -13.72 -3.56 8.30
C LYS A 23 -12.37 -3.13 8.87
N LEU A 24 -11.30 -3.72 8.33
CA LEU A 24 -9.92 -3.29 8.59
C LEU A 24 -9.72 -1.82 8.14
N GLN A 25 -8.89 -1.09 8.87
CA GLN A 25 -8.58 0.33 8.63
C GLN A 25 -7.13 0.49 8.16
N PRO A 26 -6.79 0.31 6.87
CA PRO A 26 -5.39 0.20 6.41
C PRO A 26 -4.49 1.37 6.84
N LYS A 27 -5.03 2.58 6.97
CA LYS A 27 -4.30 3.78 7.42
C LYS A 27 -3.77 3.69 8.86
N THR A 28 -4.24 2.72 9.64
CA THR A 28 -3.81 2.50 11.01
C THR A 28 -2.79 1.37 11.12
N TRP A 29 -2.28 0.85 9.99
CA TRP A 29 -1.30 -0.22 10.03
C TRP A 29 -0.04 0.22 10.77
N SER A 30 0.46 -0.64 11.65
CA SER A 30 1.75 -0.43 12.31
C SER A 30 2.39 -1.75 12.74
N GLU A 31 3.68 -1.73 13.03
CA GLU A 31 4.45 -2.89 13.49
C GLU A 31 3.94 -3.44 14.83
N THR A 32 3.36 -2.59 15.68
CA THR A 32 2.85 -2.98 17.00
C THR A 32 1.39 -2.56 17.19
N ALA A 33 0.66 -3.35 17.99
CA ALA A 33 -0.73 -3.06 18.33
C ALA A 33 -0.91 -1.69 18.99
N VAL A 34 0.02 -1.30 19.89
CA VAL A 34 -0.01 -0.01 20.59
C VAL A 34 0.11 1.15 19.59
N LYS A 35 1.04 1.08 18.64
CA LYS A 35 1.18 2.12 17.60
C LYS A 35 -0.03 2.15 16.66
N ALA A 36 -0.59 0.99 16.30
CA ALA A 36 -1.80 0.91 15.48
C ALA A 36 -3.00 1.58 16.18
N ILE A 37 -3.19 1.34 17.48
CA ILE A 37 -4.21 2.02 18.29
C ILE A 37 -3.95 3.53 18.33
N ALA A 38 -2.72 3.93 18.67
CA ALA A 38 -2.34 5.33 18.84
C ALA A 38 -2.50 6.18 17.56
N SER A 39 -2.51 5.53 16.38
CA SER A 39 -2.78 6.20 15.10
C SER A 39 -4.15 6.90 15.04
N LYS A 40 -5.14 6.38 15.79
CA LYS A 40 -6.51 6.92 15.84
C LYS A 40 -6.97 7.29 17.25
N TYR A 41 -6.54 6.52 18.26
CA TYR A 41 -6.94 6.67 19.66
C TYR A 41 -5.70 6.93 20.51
N ARG A 42 -5.29 8.21 20.59
CA ARG A 42 -4.07 8.60 21.33
C ARG A 42 -4.17 8.43 22.84
N LYS A 43 -5.38 8.50 23.39
CA LYS A 43 -5.64 8.39 24.83
C LYS A 43 -6.27 7.03 25.16
N SER A 44 -5.84 6.39 26.25
CA SER A 44 -6.36 5.11 26.71
C SER A 44 -7.88 5.14 26.89
N GLU A 45 -8.43 6.20 27.49
CA GLU A 45 -9.88 6.26 27.77
C GLU A 45 -10.71 6.31 26.48
N THR A 46 -10.15 6.91 25.42
CA THR A 46 -10.82 6.93 24.10
C THR A 46 -10.77 5.58 23.41
N TRP A 47 -9.67 4.85 23.56
CA TRP A 47 -9.54 3.50 23.04
C TRP A 47 -10.49 2.54 23.77
N GLU A 48 -10.55 2.57 25.09
CA GLU A 48 -11.45 1.73 25.89
C GLU A 48 -12.93 1.94 25.52
N LYS A 49 -13.33 3.20 25.30
CA LYS A 49 -14.68 3.52 24.81
C LYS A 49 -14.93 2.96 23.41
N ALA A 50 -13.92 2.98 22.53
CA ALA A 50 -14.02 2.41 21.20
C ALA A 50 -14.11 0.88 21.23
N GLN A 51 -13.32 0.21 22.09
CA GLN A 51 -13.38 -1.24 22.28
C GLN A 51 -14.76 -1.68 22.75
N ARG A 52 -15.36 -0.97 23.71
CA ARG A 52 -16.74 -1.22 24.15
C ARG A 52 -17.78 -1.08 23.03
N ARG A 53 -17.49 -0.29 21.99
CA ARG A 53 -18.32 -0.15 20.79
C ARG A 53 -18.03 -1.21 19.72
N GLY A 54 -17.17 -2.19 20.01
CA GLY A 54 -16.81 -3.28 19.10
C GLY A 54 -15.57 -3.03 18.25
N TRP A 55 -14.79 -1.98 18.50
CA TRP A 55 -13.50 -1.82 17.82
C TRP A 55 -12.48 -2.84 18.34
N SER A 56 -11.65 -3.37 17.45
CA SER A 56 -10.57 -4.30 17.80
C SER A 56 -9.28 -3.98 17.05
N VAL A 57 -8.18 -4.60 17.49
CA VAL A 57 -6.90 -4.62 16.78
C VAL A 57 -6.72 -6.03 16.23
N GLN A 58 -6.35 -6.13 14.95
CA GLN A 58 -6.14 -7.40 14.28
C GLN A 58 -4.70 -7.52 13.80
N LEU A 59 -4.12 -8.70 13.96
CA LEU A 59 -2.85 -9.07 13.35
C LEU A 59 -3.07 -9.30 11.85
N VAL A 60 -2.24 -8.68 11.01
CA VAL A 60 -2.34 -8.75 9.56
C VAL A 60 -0.99 -8.97 8.90
N TYR A 61 -1.03 -9.52 7.69
CA TYR A 61 0.11 -9.56 6.77
C TYR A 61 -0.18 -8.61 5.61
N VAL A 62 0.71 -7.65 5.37
CA VAL A 62 0.62 -6.69 4.27
C VAL A 62 1.58 -7.10 3.15
N ARG A 63 1.13 -6.92 1.90
CA ARG A 63 1.94 -7.14 0.70
C ARG A 63 2.30 -5.79 0.08
N PHE A 64 3.58 -5.50 -0.01
CA PHE A 64 4.12 -4.36 -0.73
C PHE A 64 4.45 -4.77 -2.16
N PHE A 65 4.01 -3.96 -3.11
CA PHE A 65 4.30 -4.13 -4.52
C PHE A 65 4.43 -2.77 -5.19
N VAL A 66 5.25 -2.72 -6.24
CA VAL A 66 5.34 -1.52 -7.07
C VAL A 66 4.06 -1.40 -7.90
N PRO A 67 3.35 -0.27 -7.84
CA PRO A 67 2.15 -0.10 -8.64
C PRO A 67 2.50 -0.16 -10.13
N VAL A 68 1.74 -0.92 -10.90
CA VAL A 68 1.86 -0.99 -12.36
C VAL A 68 0.75 -0.15 -12.96
N PHE A 69 1.10 1.05 -13.39
CA PHE A 69 0.20 1.91 -14.15
C PHE A 69 0.34 1.54 -15.63
N LYS A 70 -0.73 1.08 -16.27
CA LYS A 70 -0.76 0.98 -17.72
C LYS A 70 -0.93 2.40 -18.26
N ALA A 71 0.14 2.99 -18.79
CA ALA A 71 0.00 4.22 -19.58
C ALA A 71 -0.78 3.87 -20.86
N THR A 72 -1.92 4.52 -21.09
CA THR A 72 -2.73 4.38 -22.32
C THR A 72 -2.23 5.23 -23.48
N PHE A 73 -1.00 5.74 -23.44
CA PHE A 73 -0.46 6.52 -24.55
C PHE A 73 0.48 5.66 -25.39
N THR A 74 -0.11 5.08 -26.44
CA THR A 74 0.66 4.59 -27.59
C THR A 74 0.87 5.78 -28.51
N THR A 75 1.90 6.59 -28.27
CA THR A 75 2.40 7.44 -29.36
C THR A 75 3.27 6.54 -30.23
N LYS A 76 2.63 5.88 -31.20
CA LYS A 76 3.35 5.42 -32.39
C LYS A 76 3.84 6.68 -33.11
N GLU A 77 5.02 6.57 -33.73
CA GLU A 77 5.70 7.59 -34.55
C GLU A 77 6.70 8.49 -33.81
N ILE A 78 7.84 7.90 -33.43
CA ILE A 78 9.16 8.46 -33.78
C ILE A 78 10.05 7.26 -34.17
N SER A 79 9.79 6.71 -35.35
CA SER A 79 10.73 5.88 -36.08
C SER A 79 10.59 6.30 -37.54
N GLU A 80 11.71 6.64 -38.17
CA GLU A 80 11.84 7.00 -39.59
C GLU A 80 11.71 8.50 -39.93
N ALA A 81 12.64 9.30 -39.42
CA ALA A 81 13.19 10.43 -40.20
C ALA A 81 14.62 10.66 -39.70
N TYR A 82 15.56 10.81 -40.63
CA TYR A 82 17.01 10.92 -40.46
C TYR A 82 17.80 9.60 -40.40
N ASP A 83 17.70 8.82 -41.47
CA ASP A 83 18.88 8.24 -42.12
C ASP A 83 18.69 8.45 -43.63
N ALA A 84 19.12 9.61 -44.10
CA ALA A 84 19.31 9.89 -45.51
C ALA A 84 20.68 10.58 -45.66
N GLU A 85 21.73 9.83 -45.37
CA GLU A 85 23.00 9.97 -46.08
C GLU A 85 23.16 8.73 -46.95
N ASP A 86 23.10 8.90 -48.28
CA ASP A 86 24.10 8.33 -49.18
C ASP A 86 23.90 8.77 -50.65
N VAL A 87 25.04 9.14 -51.25
CA VAL A 87 25.39 9.46 -52.66
C VAL A 87 25.37 10.92 -53.10
#